data_AF-A0A0F6YMN9-F1
#
_entry.id   AF-A0A0F6YMN9-F1
#
_cell.length_a   1.000
_cell.length_b   1.000
_cell.length_c   1.000
_cell.angle_alpha   90.00
_cell.angle_beta   90.00
_cell.angle_gamma   90.00
#
_symmetry.space_group_name_H-M   'P 1'
#
loop_
_entity.id
_entity.type
_entity.pdbx_description
1 polymer ?
#
loop_
_entity_poly.entity_id
_entity_poly.type
_entity_poly.pdbx_seq_one_letter_code
_entity_poly.pdbx_strand_id
1 'polypeptide(L)'
;MALRRILEEAGAEVVAVECVTDAFAQLVPDAGITMVLSDLHLPDGLGTAVLERARGLGIARRALSSGDRAALREVDAELATDLLTKPVSRTVLEALVGAISRSGTALRRPDLGNRSGDGEG
;
A
#
# COMPACT_ATOMS: atom_id res chain seq x y z
N MET A 1 -7.44 14.41 6.13
CA MET A 1 -7.54 14.25 7.59
C MET A 1 -8.47 13.10 8.03
N ALA A 2 -9.70 12.97 7.52
CA ALA A 2 -10.62 11.90 7.96
C ALA A 2 -10.14 10.46 7.60
N LEU A 3 -9.63 10.26 6.38
CA LEU A 3 -9.18 8.94 5.90
C LEU A 3 -8.01 8.36 6.71
N ARG A 4 -6.97 9.17 6.93
CA ARG A 4 -5.80 8.80 7.73
C ARG A 4 -6.21 8.29 9.12
N ARG A 5 -7.05 9.06 9.81
CA ARG A 5 -7.53 8.73 11.15
C ARG A 5 -8.30 7.40 11.18
N ILE A 6 -9.16 7.13 10.19
CA ILE A 6 -9.92 5.87 10.11
C ILE A 6 -8.96 4.67 9.96
N LEU A 7 -7.95 4.81 9.11
CA LEU A 7 -6.96 3.75 8.88
C LEU A 7 -6.07 3.51 10.12
N GLU A 8 -5.67 4.58 10.80
CA GLU A 8 -4.93 4.50 12.07
C GLU A 8 -5.78 3.88 13.18
N GLU A 9 -7.06 4.25 13.31
CA GLU A 9 -8.01 3.63 14.24
C GLU A 9 -8.25 2.14 13.94
N ALA A 10 -8.12 1.73 12.67
CA ALA A 10 -8.16 0.34 12.25
C ALA A 10 -6.84 -0.43 12.50
N GLY A 11 -5.81 0.23 13.03
CA GLY A 11 -4.52 -0.36 13.40
C GLY A 11 -3.44 -0.32 12.31
N ALA A 12 -3.61 0.50 11.28
CA ALA A 12 -2.57 0.72 10.26
C ALA A 12 -1.62 1.86 10.68
N GLU A 13 -0.33 1.71 10.36
CA GLU A 13 0.60 2.84 10.30
C GLU A 13 0.45 3.53 8.95
N VAL A 14 0.18 4.85 8.96
CA VAL A 14 -0.19 5.59 7.74
C VAL A 14 0.84 6.67 7.43
N VAL A 15 1.47 6.55 6.27
CA VAL A 15 2.22 7.62 5.63
C VAL A 15 1.30 8.28 4.61
N ALA A 16 0.97 9.55 4.84
CA ALA A 16 0.13 10.34 3.93
C ALA A 16 0.98 11.35 3.16
N VAL A 17 0.75 11.41 1.86
CA VAL A 17 1.39 12.33 0.91
C VAL A 17 0.30 12.93 0.02
N GLU A 18 0.56 14.12 -0.52
CA GLU A 18 -0.46 14.88 -1.27
C GLU A 18 -0.19 14.91 -2.78
N CYS A 19 0.98 14.45 -3.21
CA CYS A 19 1.43 14.51 -4.60
C CYS A 19 2.23 13.25 -5.00
N VAL A 20 2.35 13.00 -6.30
CA VAL A 20 3.11 11.88 -6.89
C VAL A 20 4.59 12.01 -6.52
N THR A 21 5.13 13.22 -6.56
CA THR A 21 6.53 13.48 -6.23
C THR A 21 6.87 13.03 -4.80
N ASP A 22 6.03 13.39 -3.83
CA ASP A 22 6.20 12.97 -2.44
C ASP A 22 5.98 11.46 -2.28
N ALA A 23 5.00 10.89 -2.98
CA ALA A 23 4.78 9.45 -2.97
C ALA A 23 6.00 8.67 -3.44
N PHE A 24 6.67 9.15 -4.50
CA PHE A 24 7.87 8.51 -5.02
C PHE A 24 9.05 8.59 -4.04
N ALA A 25 9.16 9.68 -3.28
CA ALA A 25 10.17 9.81 -2.24
C ALA A 25 9.95 8.83 -1.07
N GLN A 26 8.70 8.45 -0.79
CA GLN A 26 8.36 7.47 0.26
C GLN A 26 8.40 6.02 -0.23
N LEU A 27 8.17 5.78 -1.52
CA LEU A 27 8.23 4.46 -2.15
C LEU A 27 9.69 4.04 -2.42
N VAL A 28 10.39 3.69 -1.35
CA VAL A 28 11.74 3.12 -1.39
C VAL A 28 11.74 1.63 -0.99
N PRO A 29 12.69 0.82 -1.50
CA PRO A 29 12.86 -0.55 -1.03
C PRO A 29 12.97 -0.62 0.49
N ASP A 30 12.42 -1.68 1.09
CA ASP A 30 12.46 -1.96 2.53
C ASP A 30 11.77 -0.92 3.45
N ALA A 31 11.00 0.04 2.90
CA ALA A 31 10.21 1.00 3.68
C ALA A 31 9.14 0.37 4.59
N GLY A 32 8.92 -0.95 4.51
CA GLY A 32 7.90 -1.65 5.29
C GLY A 32 6.46 -1.36 4.84
N ILE A 33 6.27 -0.61 3.76
CA ILE A 33 4.95 -0.35 3.17
C ILE A 33 4.38 -1.67 2.64
N THR A 34 3.16 -2.01 3.05
CA THR A 34 2.48 -3.27 2.66
C THR A 34 1.29 -3.05 1.71
N MET A 35 0.78 -1.82 1.66
CA MET A 35 -0.35 -1.40 0.86
C MET A 35 -0.15 0.04 0.42
N VAL A 36 -0.59 0.34 -0.80
CA VAL A 36 -0.68 1.71 -1.32
C VAL A 36 -2.13 1.99 -1.67
N LEU A 37 -2.67 3.08 -1.13
CA LEU A 37 -3.95 3.64 -1.51
C LEU A 37 -3.70 4.98 -2.17
N SER A 38 -4.08 5.11 -3.44
CA SER A 38 -3.84 6.31 -4.24
C SER A 38 -5.16 6.89 -4.76
N ASP A 39 -5.24 8.21 -4.81
CA ASP A 39 -6.26 8.91 -5.58
C ASP A 39 -5.86 8.89 -7.05
N LEU A 40 -6.80 8.70 -7.98
CA LEU A 40 -6.49 8.68 -9.41
C LEU A 40 -5.93 10.00 -9.91
N HIS A 41 -6.47 11.12 -9.41
CA HIS A 41 -6.07 12.44 -9.82
C HIS A 41 -5.34 13.11 -8.66
N LEU A 42 -4.03 13.34 -8.84
CA LEU A 42 -3.19 14.06 -7.91
C LEU A 42 -2.77 15.40 -8.53
N PRO A 43 -2.40 16.41 -7.73
CA PRO A 43 -2.09 17.76 -8.22
C PRO A 43 -0.96 17.82 -9.26
N ASP A 44 0.00 16.90 -9.19
CA ASP A 44 1.20 16.84 -10.03
C ASP A 44 1.27 15.59 -10.93
N GLY A 45 0.19 14.79 -10.99
CA GLY A 45 0.16 13.62 -11.86
C GLY A 45 -0.97 12.63 -11.60
N LEU A 46 -0.83 11.42 -12.15
CA LEU A 46 -1.81 10.35 -12.01
C LEU A 46 -1.43 9.41 -10.89
N GLY A 47 -2.41 9.02 -10.09
CA GLY A 47 -2.23 8.03 -9.03
C GLY A 47 -1.81 6.65 -9.54
N THR A 48 -2.12 6.31 -10.78
CA THR A 48 -1.68 5.08 -11.43
C THR A 48 -0.16 4.99 -11.52
N ALA A 49 0.55 6.11 -11.69
CA ALA A 49 2.02 6.13 -11.68
C ALA A 49 2.59 5.71 -10.30
N VAL A 50 1.89 6.06 -9.21
CA VAL A 50 2.24 5.61 -7.86
C VAL A 50 2.05 4.11 -7.71
N LEU A 51 0.95 3.56 -8.26
CA LEU A 51 0.67 2.12 -8.23
C LEU A 51 1.69 1.33 -9.07
N GLU A 52 2.02 1.80 -10.27
CA GLU A 52 3.07 1.26 -11.14
C GLU A 52 4.42 1.21 -10.43
N ARG A 53 4.81 2.32 -9.79
CA ARG A 53 6.05 2.40 -9.03
C ARG A 53 6.07 1.40 -7.88
N ALA A 54 5.00 1.33 -7.10
CA ALA A 54 4.89 0.41 -5.95
C ALA A 54 4.92 -1.06 -6.39
N ARG A 55 4.28 -1.40 -7.53
CA ARG A 55 4.34 -2.73 -8.14
C ARG A 55 5.76 -3.07 -8.60
N GLY A 56 6.42 -2.15 -9.31
CA GLY A 56 7.80 -2.33 -9.78
C GLY A 56 8.83 -2.56 -8.67
N LEU A 57 8.55 -2.06 -7.46
CA LEU A 57 9.38 -2.27 -6.27
C LEU A 57 8.98 -3.51 -5.45
N GLY A 58 7.90 -4.21 -5.80
CA GLY A 58 7.39 -5.35 -5.03
C GLY A 58 6.83 -4.98 -3.65
N ILE A 59 6.58 -3.69 -3.40
CA ILE A 59 6.16 -3.14 -2.11
C ILE A 59 4.65 -3.35 -1.89
N ALA A 60 3.85 -3.18 -2.93
CA ALA A 60 2.41 -3.30 -2.82
C ALA A 60 1.95 -4.72 -3.19
N ARG A 61 1.61 -5.53 -2.17
CA ARG A 61 0.80 -6.73 -2.38
C ARG A 61 -0.65 -6.39 -2.73
N ARG A 62 -1.11 -5.20 -2.32
CA ARG A 62 -2.41 -4.64 -2.68
C ARG A 62 -2.26 -3.17 -3.01
N ALA A 63 -2.60 -2.83 -4.24
CA ALA A 63 -2.70 -1.47 -4.73
C ALA A 63 -4.19 -1.11 -4.83
N LEU A 64 -4.56 0.02 -4.27
CA LEU A 64 -5.92 0.52 -4.30
C LEU A 64 -5.99 1.88 -4.98
N SER A 65 -6.94 2.00 -5.89
CA SER A 65 -7.27 3.25 -6.53
C SER A 65 -8.60 3.78 -5.99
N SER A 66 -8.63 5.04 -5.60
CA SER A 66 -9.87 5.76 -5.29
C SER A 66 -10.19 6.77 -6.38
N GLY A 67 -11.43 6.76 -6.87
CA GLY A 67 -11.86 7.64 -7.94
C GLY A 67 -13.37 7.67 -8.13
N ASP A 68 -13.83 8.44 -9.10
CA ASP A 68 -15.20 8.28 -9.60
C ASP A 68 -15.30 7.05 -10.51
N ARG A 69 -16.54 6.66 -10.81
CA ARG A 69 -16.83 5.42 -11.53
C ARG A 69 -16.38 5.46 -12.99
N ALA A 70 -16.17 6.64 -13.58
CA ALA A 70 -15.67 6.78 -14.94
C ALA A 70 -14.15 6.61 -14.97
N ALA A 71 -13.45 7.30 -14.06
CA ALA A 71 -11.99 7.24 -13.94
C ALA A 71 -11.49 5.82 -13.60
N LEU A 72 -12.25 5.05 -12.81
CA LEU A 72 -11.87 3.66 -12.47
C LEU A 72 -11.90 2.70 -13.67
N ARG A 73 -12.60 3.04 -14.77
CA ARG A 73 -12.63 2.18 -15.98
C ARG A 73 -11.31 2.17 -16.74
N GLU A 74 -10.50 3.19 -16.53
CA GLU A 74 -9.23 3.39 -17.22
C GLU A 74 -8.05 2.80 -16.43
N VAL A 75 -8.31 2.28 -15.22
CA VAL A 75 -7.30 1.62 -14.40
C VAL A 75 -7.12 0.20 -14.89
N ASP A 76 -5.88 -0.12 -15.29
CA ASP A 76 -5.49 -1.48 -15.61
C ASP A 76 -5.71 -2.40 -14.39
N ALA A 77 -6.44 -3.50 -14.60
CA ALA A 77 -6.74 -4.48 -13.58
C ALA A 77 -5.48 -5.16 -13.01
N GLU A 78 -4.34 -5.10 -13.70
CA GLU A 78 -3.07 -5.57 -13.16
C GLU A 78 -2.38 -4.57 -12.24
N LEU A 79 -2.74 -3.28 -12.29
CA LEU A 79 -2.13 -2.23 -11.48
C LEU A 79 -2.76 -2.10 -10.11
N ALA A 80 -4.05 -2.44 -9.97
CA ALA A 80 -4.79 -2.34 -8.73
C ALA A 80 -5.48 -3.67 -8.38
N THR A 81 -5.29 -4.12 -7.15
CA THR A 81 -5.96 -5.32 -6.63
C THR A 81 -7.41 -5.04 -6.28
N ASP A 82 -7.69 -3.82 -5.80
CA ASP A 82 -9.02 -3.38 -5.41
C ASP A 82 -9.28 -1.96 -5.93
N LEU A 83 -10.49 -1.71 -6.44
CA LEU A 83 -10.93 -0.41 -6.92
C LEU A 83 -12.02 0.15 -5.99
N LEU A 84 -11.82 1.38 -5.50
CA LEU A 84 -12.73 2.04 -4.56
C LEU A 84 -13.40 3.24 -5.22
N THR A 85 -14.73 3.27 -5.21
CA THR A 85 -15.49 4.46 -5.61
C THR A 85 -15.64 5.42 -4.45
N LYS A 86 -15.45 6.72 -4.69
CA LYS A 86 -15.79 7.75 -3.71
C LYS A 86 -17.31 7.98 -3.67
N PRO A 87 -17.90 8.24 -2.49
CA PRO A 87 -17.27 8.22 -1.16
C PRO A 87 -16.97 6.79 -0.69
N VAL A 88 -15.80 6.59 -0.08
CA VAL A 88 -15.40 5.30 0.49
C VAL A 88 -15.95 5.19 1.92
N SER A 89 -16.63 4.08 2.23
CA SER A 89 -17.20 3.88 3.56
C SER A 89 -16.13 3.46 4.58
N ARG A 90 -16.33 3.82 5.85
CA ARG A 90 -15.48 3.41 6.96
C ARG A 90 -15.32 1.88 7.03
N THR A 91 -16.42 1.14 6.90
CA THR A 91 -16.43 -0.32 6.97
C THR A 91 -15.56 -0.96 5.88
N VAL A 92 -15.52 -0.37 4.68
CA VAL A 92 -14.63 -0.85 3.60
C VAL A 92 -13.16 -0.64 3.97
N LEU A 93 -12.81 0.54 4.51
CA LEU A 93 -11.44 0.84 4.93
C LEU A 93 -10.96 -0.10 6.06
N GLU A 94 -11.82 -0.35 7.05
CA GLU A 94 -11.53 -1.28 8.15
C GLU A 94 -11.35 -2.72 7.65
N ALA A 95 -12.20 -3.16 6.71
CA ALA A 95 -12.09 -4.49 6.12
C ALA A 95 -10.77 -4.67 5.35
N LEU A 96 -10.31 -3.62 4.66
CA LEU A 96 -9.04 -3.62 3.92
C LEU A 96 -7.84 -3.77 4.84
N VAL A 97 -7.78 -2.97 5.91
CA VAL A 97 -6.71 -3.08 6.92
C VAL A 97 -6.72 -4.49 7.54
N GLY A 98 -7.90 -4.99 7.91
CA GLY A 98 -8.05 -6.35 8.45
C GLY A 98 -7.59 -7.44 7.48
N ALA A 99 -7.83 -7.29 6.17
CA ALA A 99 -7.38 -8.26 5.17
C ALA A 99 -5.86 -8.33 5.05
N ILE A 100 -5.16 -7.20 5.21
CA ILE A 100 -3.70 -7.14 5.16
C ILE A 100 -3.08 -7.80 6.39
N SER A 101 -3.60 -7.51 7.59
CA SER A 101 -3.11 -8.12 8.83
C SER A 101 -3.22 -9.65 8.83
N ARG A 102 -4.29 -10.20 8.22
CA ARG A 102 -4.45 -11.66 8.04
C ARG A 102 -3.55 -12.25 6.95
N SER A 103 -3.27 -11.48 5.92
CA SER A 103 -2.37 -11.90 4.82
C SER A 103 -0.89 -11.84 5.22
N GLY A 104 -0.56 -11.04 6.24
CA GLY A 104 0.78 -10.95 6.84
C GLY A 104 1.15 -12.13 7.75
N THR A 105 0.19 -12.99 8.14
CA THR A 105 0.43 -14.11 9.06
C THR A 105 1.07 -15.34 8.40
N ALA A 106 1.21 -15.36 7.07
CA ALA A 106 1.73 -16.50 6.32
C ALA A 106 3.20 -16.40 5.87
N LEU A 107 3.94 -15.34 6.19
CA LEU A 107 5.40 -15.32 6.02
C LEU A 107 6.07 -14.69 7.23
N ARG A 108 6.50 -15.58 8.13
CA ARG A 108 7.68 -15.35 8.96
C ARG A 108 8.79 -14.78 8.07
N ARG A 109 9.44 -13.72 8.54
CA ARG A 109 10.78 -13.38 8.05
C ARG A 109 11.67 -14.63 8.17
N PRO A 110 12.58 -14.87 7.21
CA PRO A 110 13.55 -15.95 7.30
C PRO A 110 14.31 -15.80 8.61
N ASP A 111 14.50 -16.96 9.26
CA ASP A 111 15.45 -17.16 10.34
C ASP A 111 16.79 -16.52 9.94
N LEU A 112 17.12 -15.36 10.53
CA LEU A 112 18.47 -14.83 10.46
C LEU A 112 19.30 -15.77 11.32
N GLY A 113 19.81 -16.80 10.66
CA GLY A 113 20.55 -17.89 11.24
C GLY A 113 21.59 -17.38 12.24
N ASN A 114 21.27 -17.61 13.50
CA ASN A 114 22.24 -17.61 14.58
C ASN A 114 23.18 -18.79 14.34
N ARG A 115 24.34 -18.54 13.73
CA ARG A 115 25.51 -19.43 13.82
C ARG A 115 26.68 -18.65 14.38
N SER A 116 26.62 -18.43 15.69
CA SER A 116 27.82 -18.54 16.52
C SER A 116 28.23 -20.03 16.56
N GLY A 117 29.53 -20.29 16.50
CA GLY A 117 30.18 -21.60 16.54
C GLY A 117 31.41 -21.55 15.65
N ASP A 118 32.57 -21.10 16.15
CA ASP A 118 33.53 -21.84 16.99
C ASP A 118 34.22 -22.99 16.25
N GLY A 119 35.55 -23.05 16.40
CA GLY A 119 36.42 -24.20 16.07
C GLY A 119 37.25 -23.99 14.81
N GLU A 120 38.50 -23.53 14.92
CA GLU A 120 39.70 -24.37 15.12
C GLU A 120 40.01 -25.33 13.97
N GLY A 121 41.18 -25.10 13.35
CA GLY A 121 41.82 -25.89 12.31
C GLY A 121 43.06 -25.18 11.81
#